data_AF-A0A317MF39-F1
#
_entry.id   AF-A0A317MF39-F1
#
_cell.length_a   1.000
_cell.length_b   1.000
_cell.length_c   1.000
_cell.angle_alpha   90.00
_cell.angle_beta   90.00
_cell.angle_gamma   90.00
#
_symmetry.space_group_name_H-M   'P 1'
#
loop_
_entity.id
_entity.type
_entity.pdbx_description
1 polymer ?
#
loop_
_entity_poly.entity_id
_entity_poly.type
_entity_poly.pdbx_seq_one_letter_code
_entity_poly.pdbx_strand_id
1 'polypeptide(L)'
;MPLIEVTLTEGRDPARLRELMRSVHEAVETSLDAPARSIRVIVREVPPTLWSAGGTTLAEQRGLDRSDTEHAADGVGVGAPAPEGN
;
A
#
# COMPACT_ATOMS: atom_id res chain seq x y z
N MET A 1 4.00 27.55 8.17
CA MET A 1 3.52 27.00 6.88
C MET A 1 3.47 25.49 7.00
N PRO A 2 2.36 24.92 7.52
CA PRO A 2 2.26 23.47 7.75
C PRO A 2 1.99 22.68 6.47
N LEU A 3 2.64 21.53 6.34
CA LEU A 3 2.35 20.49 5.34
C LEU A 3 2.00 19.19 6.07
N ILE A 4 0.85 18.63 5.74
CA ILE A 4 0.39 17.36 6.29
C ILE A 4 0.22 16.40 5.12
N GLU A 5 0.78 15.21 5.27
CA GLU A 5 0.68 14.13 4.30
C GLU A 5 -0.01 12.93 4.96
N VAL A 6 -1.11 12.49 4.35
CA VAL A 6 -1.85 11.32 4.78
C VAL A 6 -1.71 10.27 3.69
N THR A 7 -1.02 9.19 4.00
CA THR A 7 -0.90 8.02 3.12
C THR A 7 -1.78 6.92 3.67
N LEU A 8 -2.69 6.40 2.85
CA LEU A 8 -3.60 5.33 3.22
C LEU A 8 -3.81 4.37 2.05
N THR A 9 -4.48 3.25 2.32
CA THR A 9 -4.89 2.35 1.24
C THR A 9 -6.10 2.87 0.47
N GLU A 10 -6.14 2.56 -0.84
CA GLU A 10 -7.27 2.84 -1.72
C GLU A 10 -8.57 2.18 -1.27
N GLY A 11 -9.69 2.67 -1.81
CA GLY A 11 -11.02 2.09 -1.63
C GLY A 11 -11.88 2.84 -0.61
N ARG A 12 -11.52 4.07 -0.26
CA ARG A 12 -12.39 4.98 0.51
C ARG A 12 -13.28 5.77 -0.43
N ASP A 13 -14.48 6.08 0.05
CA ASP A 13 -15.37 6.98 -0.67
C ASP A 13 -14.74 8.39 -0.81
N PRO A 14 -14.81 9.03 -1.99
CA PRO A 14 -14.22 10.36 -2.19
C PRO A 14 -14.75 11.44 -1.24
N ALA A 15 -16.00 11.36 -0.79
CA ALA A 15 -16.56 12.30 0.19
C ALA A 15 -15.92 12.11 1.57
N ARG A 16 -15.59 10.87 1.96
CA ARG A 16 -14.83 10.62 3.20
C ARG A 16 -13.41 11.15 3.13
N LEU A 17 -12.75 11.07 1.98
CA LEU A 17 -11.42 11.66 1.80
C LEU A 17 -11.46 13.19 1.91
N ARG A 18 -12.47 13.83 1.30
CA ARG A 18 -12.70 15.28 1.47
C ARG A 18 -12.95 15.67 2.92
N GLU A 19 -13.76 14.89 3.62
CA GLU A 19 -14.03 15.12 5.04
C GLU A 19 -12.75 15.01 5.88
N LEU A 20 -11.93 13.97 5.65
CA LEU A 20 -10.63 13.82 6.29
C LEU A 20 -9.74 15.05 6.07
N MET A 21 -9.63 15.54 4.83
CA MET A 21 -8.82 16.73 4.51
C MET A 21 -9.32 17.96 5.27
N ARG A 22 -10.64 18.14 5.36
CA ARG A 22 -11.27 19.23 6.14
C ARG A 22 -10.94 19.12 7.62
N SER A 23 -11.16 17.96 8.23
CA SER A 23 -10.92 17.77 9.67
C SER A 23 -9.44 17.95 10.03
N VAL A 24 -8.51 17.46 9.19
CA VAL A 24 -7.07 17.65 9.39
C VAL A 24 -6.69 19.13 9.28
N HIS A 25 -7.25 19.84 8.29
CA HIS A 25 -7.01 21.27 8.15
C HIS A 25 -7.45 22.05 9.39
N GLU A 26 -8.68 21.83 9.86
CA GLU A 26 -9.25 22.48 11.05
C GLU A 26 -8.44 22.18 12.31
N ALA A 27 -8.02 20.91 12.50
CA ALA A 27 -7.18 20.52 13.61
C ALA A 27 -5.84 21.27 13.62
N VAL A 28 -5.23 21.47 12.45
CA VAL A 28 -3.95 22.19 12.31
C VAL A 28 -4.14 23.69 12.53
N GLU A 29 -5.18 24.27 11.95
CA GLU A 29 -5.52 25.69 12.13
C GLU A 29 -5.71 26.02 13.61
N THR A 30 -6.55 25.25 14.30
CA THR A 30 -6.87 25.46 15.71
C THR A 30 -5.72 25.16 16.67
N SER A 31 -4.94 24.09 16.41
CA SER A 31 -3.86 23.69 17.34
C SER A 31 -2.62 24.57 17.25
N LEU A 32 -2.34 25.13 16.07
CA LEU A 32 -1.12 25.88 15.80
C LEU A 32 -1.36 27.37 15.54
N ASP A 33 -2.61 27.83 15.59
CA ASP A 33 -3.04 29.18 15.18
C ASP A 33 -2.47 29.56 13.80
N ALA A 34 -2.40 28.57 12.90
CA ALA A 34 -1.78 28.73 11.59
C ALA A 34 -2.78 29.37 10.61
N PRO A 35 -2.39 30.39 9.80
CA PRO A 35 -3.31 30.98 8.83
C PRO A 35 -3.84 29.92 7.85
N ALA A 36 -5.16 29.78 7.71
CA ALA A 36 -5.83 28.78 6.86
C ALA A 36 -5.16 28.60 5.50
N ARG A 37 -4.94 29.71 4.77
CA ARG A 37 -4.32 29.70 3.42
C ARG A 37 -2.91 29.11 3.35
N SER A 38 -2.24 28.98 4.49
CA SER A 38 -0.87 28.46 4.59
C SER A 38 -0.81 26.95 4.85
N ILE A 39 -1.93 26.33 5.20
CA ILE A 39 -2.05 24.92 5.55
C ILE A 39 -2.29 24.10 4.29
N ARG A 40 -1.48 23.06 4.10
CA ARG A 40 -1.61 22.12 2.97
C ARG A 40 -1.82 20.72 3.50
N VAL A 41 -2.83 20.04 2.97
CA VAL A 41 -3.12 18.63 3.27
C VAL A 41 -3.08 17.87 1.95
N ILE A 42 -2.24 16.85 1.89
CA ILE A 42 -2.10 15.96 0.73
C ILE A 42 -2.53 14.56 1.16
N VAL A 43 -3.44 13.97 0.38
CA VAL A 43 -3.86 12.58 0.55
C VAL A 43 -3.26 11.76 -0.59
N ARG A 44 -2.59 10.67 -0.24
CA ARG A 44 -2.09 9.66 -1.18
C ARG A 44 -2.74 8.33 -0.88
N GLU A 45 -3.44 7.81 -1.86
CA GLU A 45 -3.95 6.46 -1.81
C GLU A 45 -2.92 5.51 -2.43
N VAL A 46 -2.74 4.36 -1.79
CA VAL A 46 -1.81 3.31 -2.21
C VAL A 46 -2.61 2.02 -2.45
N PRO A 47 -2.44 1.35 -3.60
CA PRO A 47 -3.08 0.06 -3.83
C PRO A 47 -2.75 -0.95 -2.70
N PRO A 48 -3.70 -1.83 -2.30
CA PRO A 48 -3.43 -2.83 -1.26
C PRO A 48 -2.27 -3.78 -1.57
N THR A 49 -1.94 -3.97 -2.86
CA THR A 49 -0.80 -4.76 -3.34
C THR A 49 0.54 -4.09 -3.05
N LEU A 50 0.56 -2.77 -2.82
CA LEU A 50 1.77 -1.98 -2.53
C LEU A 50 1.82 -1.51 -1.07
N TRP A 51 0.88 -1.96 -0.24
CA TRP A 51 0.85 -1.69 1.19
C TRP A 51 1.27 -2.93 1.97
N SER A 52 2.52 -2.99 2.42
CA SER A 52 3.07 -4.15 3.16
C SER A 52 3.29 -3.84 4.63
N ALA A 53 2.97 -4.81 5.48
CA ALA A 53 3.31 -4.81 6.90
C ALA A 53 3.81 -6.20 7.30
N GLY A 54 4.99 -6.26 7.92
CA GLY A 54 5.60 -7.54 8.30
C GLY A 54 6.02 -8.42 7.12
N GLY A 55 6.23 -7.82 5.94
CA GLY A 55 6.60 -8.54 4.72
C GLY A 55 5.41 -9.08 3.92
N THR A 56 4.18 -8.92 4.39
CA THR A 56 2.97 -9.36 3.70
C THR A 56 2.14 -8.15 3.26
N THR A 57 1.74 -8.11 1.99
CA THR A 57 0.89 -7.04 1.46
C THR A 57 -0.53 -7.13 2.03
N LEU A 58 -1.24 -6.02 2.02
CA LEU A 58 -2.63 -6.00 2.45
C LEU A 58 -3.52 -6.78 1.47
N ALA A 59 -3.14 -6.87 0.19
CA ALA A 59 -3.80 -7.74 -0.77
C ALA A 59 -3.64 -9.22 -0.40
N GLU A 60 -2.42 -9.67 -0.09
CA GLU A 60 -2.13 -11.04 0.39
C GLU A 60 -2.92 -11.36 1.67
N GLN A 61 -2.91 -10.47 2.67
CA GLN A 61 -3.68 -10.66 3.91
C GLN A 61 -5.18 -10.79 3.67
N ARG A 62 -5.72 -10.12 2.64
CA ARG A 62 -7.13 -10.17 2.26
C ARG A 62 -7.47 -11.32 1.31
N GLY A 63 -6.49 -12.12 0.90
CA GLY A 63 -6.65 -13.17 -0.11
C GLY A 63 -7.00 -12.63 -1.50
N LEU A 64 -6.65 -11.37 -1.77
CA LEU A 64 -6.88 -10.70 -3.06
C LEU A 64 -5.79 -11.01 -4.08
N ASP A 65 -4.62 -11.45 -3.63
CA ASP A 65 -3.53 -11.93 -4.46
C ASP A 65 -3.64 -13.45 -4.63
N ARG A 66 -4.31 -13.90 -5.70
CA ARG A 66 -4.36 -15.33 -6.08
C ARG A 66 -3.21 -15.74 -6.99
N SER A 67 -2.24 -14.86 -7.18
CA SER A 67 -1.15 -14.97 -8.16
C SER A 67 -0.06 -15.98 -7.79
N ASP A 68 0.03 -16.38 -6.51
CA ASP A 68 1.21 -17.09 -5.99
C ASP A 68 1.14 -18.63 -6.06
N THR A 69 0.01 -19.22 -6.48
CA THR A 69 -0.10 -20.69 -6.49
C THR A 69 0.60 -21.35 -7.70
N GLU A 70 0.96 -20.61 -8.75
CA GLU A 70 1.49 -21.22 -9.99
C GLU A 70 3.01 -21.21 -10.16
N HIS A 71 3.80 -20.46 -9.37
CA HIS A 71 5.26 -20.39 -9.54
C HIS A 71 6.08 -21.39 -8.70
N ALA A 72 5.45 -22.18 -7.81
CA ALA A 72 6.16 -23.14 -6.95
C ALA A 72 6.29 -24.56 -7.55
N ALA A 73 5.76 -24.82 -8.74
CA ALA A 73 5.67 -26.19 -9.30
C ALA A 73 6.65 -26.53 -10.42
N ASP A 74 7.43 -25.58 -10.95
CA ASP A 74 8.22 -25.81 -12.19
C ASP A 74 9.73 -25.99 -11.95
N GLY A 75 10.08 -26.87 -11.00
CA GLY A 75 11.47 -27.03 -10.55
C GLY A 75 11.89 -28.40 -10.05
N VAL A 76 11.27 -29.51 -10.51
CA VAL A 76 11.86 -30.85 -10.34
C VAL A 76 11.65 -31.67 -11.62
N GLY A 77 12.74 -31.84 -12.39
CA GLY A 77 12.74 -32.59 -13.66
C GLY A 77 14.14 -33.09 -14.05
N VAL A 78 14.67 -34.01 -13.24
CA VAL A 78 15.57 -35.15 -13.59
C VAL A 78 16.58 -34.98 -14.74
N GLY A 79 17.86 -34.87 -14.38
CA GLY A 79 19.00 -35.19 -15.26
C GLY A 79 19.86 -36.28 -14.64
N ALA A 80 19.51 -37.55 -14.83
CA ALA A 80 20.40 -38.67 -14.51
C ALA A 80 21.55 -38.70 -15.54
N PRO A 81 22.83 -38.73 -15.13
CA PRO A 81 23.92 -38.88 -16.08
C PRO A 81 23.96 -40.32 -16.63
N ALA A 82 24.14 -40.42 -17.95
CA ALA A 82 24.22 -41.66 -18.72
C ALA A 82 25.40 -42.57 -18.28
N PRO A 83 25.33 -43.89 -18.54
CA PRO A 83 26.45 -44.78 -18.23
C PRO A 83 27.60 -44.55 -19.23
N GLU A 84 28.78 -44.20 -18.71
CA GLU A 84 30.02 -44.21 -19.48
C GLU A 84 30.42 -45.67 -19.78
N GLY A 85 30.49 -46.00 -21.06
CA GLY A 85 31.07 -47.24 -21.54
C GLY A 85 32.56 -47.09 -21.80
N ASN A 86 33.36 -47.96 -21.20
CA ASN A 86 34.62 -48.48 -21.74
C ASN A 86 34.88 -49.86 -21.14
#